data_AF-A0A520JUH5-F1
#
_entry.id   AF-A0A520JUH5-F1
#
_cell.length_a   1.000
_cell.length_b   1.000
_cell.length_c   1.000
_cell.angle_alpha   90.00
_cell.angle_beta   90.00
_cell.angle_gamma   90.00
#
_symmetry.space_group_name_H-M   'P 1'
#
loop_
_entity.id
_entity.type
_entity.pdbx_description
1 polymer ?
#
loop_
_entity_poly.entity_id
_entity_poly.type
_entity_poly.pdbx_seq_one_letter_code
_entity_poly.pdbx_strand_id
1 'polypeptide(L)'
;MMAQIYKGKSLVEITILDDGISIPGCFEKCGIVIRSDYDAILSAINGKISTKTKDEPRGFGLRSSVKLYINGIGARLLLVSRNGALYKSRDDESVYNAGDANQLIGTLISIRTPYPVPQVSIYDYIDG
;
A
#
# COMPACT_ATOMS: atom_id res chain seq x y z
N MET A 1 -8.60 -4.77 11.36
CA MET A 1 -7.16 -5.06 11.37
C MET A 1 -6.92 -6.41 12.03
N MET A 2 -6.05 -7.23 11.46
CA MET A 2 -5.59 -8.50 12.04
C MET A 2 -4.06 -8.55 12.01
N ALA A 3 -3.45 -9.19 13.00
CA ALA A 3 -2.01 -9.41 13.05
C ALA A 3 -1.70 -10.82 13.55
N GLN A 4 -0.72 -11.48 12.94
CA GLN A 4 -0.35 -12.84 13.30
C GLN A 4 1.16 -13.06 13.22
N ILE A 5 1.72 -13.70 14.25
CA ILE A 5 3.11 -14.16 14.27
C ILE A 5 3.12 -15.64 13.87
N TYR A 6 3.88 -15.97 12.83
CA TYR A 6 4.10 -17.35 12.40
C TYR A 6 5.52 -17.76 12.78
N LYS A 7 5.71 -18.15 14.06
CA LYS A 7 7.03 -18.45 14.64
C LYS A 7 7.82 -19.48 13.82
N GLY A 8 7.17 -20.55 13.37
CA GLY A 8 7.82 -21.59 12.54
C GLY A 8 8.23 -21.15 11.14
N LYS A 9 7.78 -19.97 10.69
CA LYS A 9 8.14 -19.37 9.39
C LYS A 9 8.96 -18.08 9.54
N SER A 10 9.34 -17.72 10.77
CA SER A 10 10.06 -16.49 11.09
C SER A 10 9.47 -15.25 10.43
N LEU A 11 8.14 -15.10 10.49
CA LEU A 11 7.43 -13.97 9.88
C LEU A 11 6.29 -13.45 10.77
N VAL A 12 6.00 -12.16 10.62
CA VAL A 12 4.77 -11.50 11.10
C VAL A 12 3.99 -11.03 9.89
N GLU A 13 2.67 -11.09 9.97
CA GLU A 13 1.78 -10.50 8.98
C GLU A 13 0.77 -9.58 9.67
N ILE A 14 0.61 -8.37 9.14
CA ILE A 14 -0.37 -7.38 9.59
C ILE A 14 -1.24 -7.06 8.39
N THR A 15 -2.55 -7.21 8.53
CA THR A 15 -3.52 -6.90 7.48
C THR A 15 -4.54 -5.88 7.98
N ILE A 16 -4.70 -4.83 7.18
CA ILE A 16 -5.70 -3.78 7.32
C ILE A 16 -6.67 -3.94 6.16
N LEU A 17 -7.96 -3.97 6.46
CA LEU A 17 -9.04 -3.99 5.49
C LEU A 17 -10.05 -2.96 5.95
N ASP A 18 -10.46 -2.09 5.03
CA ASP A 18 -11.54 -1.13 5.18
C ASP A 18 -12.50 -1.22 3.99
N ASP A 19 -13.71 -0.72 4.20
CA ASP A 19 -14.81 -0.61 3.23
C ASP A 19 -15.00 0.84 2.72
N GLY A 20 -13.93 1.65 2.76
CA GLY A 20 -13.96 3.06 2.36
C GLY A 20 -14.03 3.27 0.84
N ILE A 21 -13.83 4.53 0.41
CA ILE A 21 -13.97 4.96 -1.00
C ILE A 21 -12.97 4.31 -1.98
N SER A 22 -12.03 3.47 -1.51
CA SER A 22 -10.91 2.90 -2.27
C SER A 22 -9.88 3.93 -2.74
N ILE A 23 -8.70 3.45 -3.13
CA ILE A 23 -7.65 4.29 -3.71
C ILE A 23 -8.09 4.84 -5.08
N PRO A 24 -8.59 4.03 -6.04
CA PRO A 24 -9.12 4.56 -7.29
C PRO A 24 -10.25 5.58 -7.08
N GLY A 25 -11.20 5.29 -6.18
CA GLY A 25 -12.31 6.20 -5.90
C GLY A 25 -11.87 7.52 -5.26
N CYS A 26 -10.75 7.55 -4.52
CA CYS A 26 -10.14 8.81 -4.09
C CYS A 26 -9.70 9.68 -5.28
N PHE A 27 -9.06 9.09 -6.29
CA PHE A 27 -8.63 9.84 -7.50
C PHE A 27 -9.84 10.33 -8.30
N GLU A 28 -10.84 9.47 -8.50
CA GLU A 28 -12.08 9.81 -9.21
C GLU A 28 -12.81 10.98 -8.55
N LYS A 29 -12.92 10.98 -7.21
CA LYS A 29 -13.54 12.07 -6.45
C LYS A 29 -12.81 13.41 -6.61
N CYS A 30 -11.51 13.38 -6.88
CA CYS A 30 -10.69 14.56 -7.15
C CYS A 30 -10.68 14.97 -8.63
N GLY A 31 -11.45 14.30 -9.50
CA GLY A 31 -11.47 14.57 -10.94
C GLY A 31 -10.20 14.13 -11.66
N ILE A 32 -9.39 13.26 -11.05
CA ILE A 32 -8.14 12.77 -11.63
C ILE A 32 -8.45 11.53 -12.46
N VAL A 33 -8.09 11.58 -13.74
CA VAL A 33 -8.25 10.46 -14.66
C VAL A 33 -7.08 9.49 -14.49
N ILE A 34 -7.39 8.28 -14.01
CA ILE A 34 -6.46 7.15 -13.93
C ILE A 34 -6.91 6.08 -14.92
N ARG A 35 -5.95 5.42 -15.58
CA ARG A 35 -6.22 4.40 -16.61
C ARG A 35 -6.79 3.09 -16.05
N SER A 36 -6.38 2.68 -14.85
CA SER A 36 -6.82 1.43 -14.23
C SER A 36 -6.67 1.46 -12.71
N ASP A 37 -7.35 0.57 -11.99
CA ASP A 37 -7.28 0.52 -10.52
C ASP A 37 -5.86 0.22 -10.01
N TYR A 38 -5.08 -0.63 -10.70
CA TYR A 38 -3.68 -0.86 -10.32
C TYR A 38 -2.78 0.35 -10.62
N ASP A 39 -3.09 1.15 -11.66
CA ASP A 39 -2.37 2.40 -11.93
C ASP A 39 -2.64 3.43 -10.81
N ALA A 40 -3.84 3.43 -10.21
CA ALA A 40 -4.16 4.27 -9.06
C ALA A 40 -3.30 3.88 -7.85
N ILE A 41 -3.18 2.57 -7.59
CA ILE A 41 -2.33 2.02 -6.53
C ILE A 41 -0.87 2.43 -6.75
N LEU A 42 -0.32 2.20 -7.94
CA LEU A 42 1.05 2.58 -8.30
C LEU A 42 1.28 4.10 -8.13
N SER A 43 0.29 4.92 -8.51
CA SER A 43 0.36 6.37 -8.37
C SER A 43 0.41 6.80 -6.91
N ALA A 44 -0.41 6.17 -6.06
CA ALA A 44 -0.46 6.45 -4.63
C ALA A 44 0.82 6.04 -3.89
N ILE A 45 1.38 4.85 -4.18
CA ILE A 45 2.58 4.37 -3.49
C ILE A 45 3.87 5.04 -3.98
N ASN A 46 3.90 5.56 -5.21
CA ASN A 46 5.06 6.27 -5.76
C ASN A 46 4.99 7.79 -5.56
N GLY A 47 3.84 8.32 -5.13
CA GLY A 47 3.63 9.76 -4.93
C GLY A 47 3.66 10.59 -6.21
N LYS A 48 3.36 9.98 -7.37
CA LYS A 48 3.35 10.71 -8.65
C LYS A 48 2.14 11.66 -8.76
N ILE A 49 1.06 11.35 -8.04
CA ILE A 49 -0.20 12.11 -8.08
C ILE A 49 -0.75 12.19 -6.65
N SER A 50 -0.90 13.41 -6.14
CA SER A 50 -1.51 13.69 -4.84
C SER A 50 -2.99 14.02 -5.02
N THR A 51 -3.86 13.42 -4.20
CA THR A 51 -5.28 13.77 -4.08
C THR A 51 -5.52 14.90 -3.06
N LYS A 52 -4.45 15.40 -2.41
CA LYS A 52 -4.50 16.51 -1.45
C LYS A 52 -4.13 17.84 -2.11
N THR A 53 -4.90 18.88 -1.81
CA THR A 53 -4.65 20.25 -2.28
C THR A 53 -3.38 20.82 -1.62
N LYS A 54 -2.81 21.90 -2.19
CA LYS A 54 -1.60 22.57 -1.65
C LYS A 54 -1.75 22.99 -0.17
N ASP A 55 -2.99 23.16 0.30
CA ASP A 55 -3.32 23.60 1.66
C ASP A 55 -3.41 22.45 2.68
N GLU A 56 -3.38 21.18 2.24
CA GLU A 56 -3.28 20.00 3.11
C GLU A 56 -1.96 19.25 2.83
N PRO A 57 -0.85 19.59 3.52
CA PRO A 57 0.49 19.13 3.14
C PRO A 57 0.76 17.64 3.43
N ARG A 58 -0.23 16.89 3.94
CA ARG A 58 -0.05 15.50 4.38
C ARG A 58 -0.62 14.53 3.33
N GLY A 59 0.15 14.34 2.26
CA GLY A 59 -0.11 13.34 1.21
C GLY A 59 0.90 12.19 1.14
N PHE A 60 1.91 12.16 2.03
CA PHE A 60 3.06 11.24 1.92
C PHE A 60 2.89 9.91 2.66
N GLY A 61 1.82 9.75 3.46
CA GLY A 61 1.68 8.65 4.42
C GLY A 61 1.88 7.26 3.81
N LEU A 62 1.21 6.96 2.69
CA LEU A 62 1.33 5.65 2.05
C LEU A 62 2.70 5.45 1.39
N ARG A 63 3.20 6.44 0.64
CA ARG A 63 4.52 6.37 -0.02
C ARG A 63 5.65 6.15 0.98
N SER A 64 5.75 6.99 2.01
CA SER A 64 6.81 6.87 3.02
C SER A 64 6.69 5.56 3.80
N SER A 65 5.46 5.11 4.11
CA SER A 65 5.24 3.81 4.76
C SER A 65 5.69 2.64 3.88
N VAL A 66 5.35 2.63 2.59
CA VAL A 66 5.81 1.60 1.66
C VAL A 66 7.34 1.61 1.55
N LYS A 67 7.96 2.79 1.46
CA LYS A 67 9.43 2.93 1.45
C LYS A 67 10.06 2.34 2.72
N LEU A 68 9.53 2.65 3.90
CA LEU A 68 9.97 2.11 5.19
C LEU A 68 9.82 0.58 5.24
N TYR A 69 8.66 0.06 4.89
CA TYR A 69 8.38 -1.38 4.98
C TYR A 69 9.27 -2.17 4.03
N ILE A 70 9.34 -1.77 2.76
CA ILE A 70 10.09 -2.51 1.74
C ILE A 70 11.59 -2.34 1.94
N ASN A 71 12.09 -1.11 2.09
CA ASN A 71 13.54 -0.85 2.09
C ASN A 71 14.17 -0.91 3.48
N GLY A 72 13.44 -0.49 4.52
CA GLY A 72 13.95 -0.50 5.89
C GLY A 72 13.78 -1.86 6.57
N ILE A 73 12.57 -2.41 6.52
CA ILE A 73 12.22 -3.62 7.28
C ILE A 73 12.40 -4.91 6.44
N GLY A 74 12.55 -4.80 5.12
CA GLY A 74 12.62 -5.96 4.22
C GLY A 74 11.28 -6.69 4.12
N ALA A 75 10.18 -5.94 4.19
CA ALA A 75 8.83 -6.47 4.13
C ALA A 75 8.41 -6.83 2.70
N ARG A 76 7.30 -7.56 2.63
CA ARG A 76 6.51 -7.78 1.42
C ARG A 76 5.12 -7.19 1.63
N LEU A 77 4.60 -6.52 0.62
CA LEU A 77 3.33 -5.82 0.62
C LEU A 77 2.41 -6.48 -0.40
N LEU A 78 1.17 -6.75 0.01
CA LEU A 78 0.05 -6.95 -0.89
C LEU A 78 -0.93 -5.81 -0.66
N LEU A 79 -1.26 -5.06 -1.70
CA LEU A 79 -2.22 -3.96 -1.65
C LEU A 79 -3.30 -4.21 -2.70
N VAL A 80 -4.56 -4.25 -2.27
CA VAL A 80 -5.72 -4.48 -3.14
C VAL A 80 -6.70 -3.35 -2.93
N SER A 81 -7.22 -2.78 -4.03
CA SER A 81 -8.23 -1.73 -3.97
C SER A 81 -9.09 -1.81 -5.22
N ARG A 82 -10.40 -2.05 -5.06
CA ARG A 82 -11.31 -2.43 -6.15
C ARG A 82 -10.77 -3.62 -6.97
N ASN A 83 -10.58 -3.45 -8.28
CA ASN A 83 -10.06 -4.50 -9.16
C ASN A 83 -8.53 -4.50 -9.22
N GLY A 84 -7.86 -3.50 -8.67
CA GLY A 84 -6.41 -3.39 -8.69
C GLY A 84 -5.78 -4.17 -7.56
N ALA A 85 -4.71 -4.91 -7.86
CA ALA A 85 -3.83 -5.48 -6.85
C ALA A 85 -2.36 -5.24 -7.20
N LEU A 86 -1.55 -5.05 -6.17
CA LEU A 86 -0.11 -4.87 -6.22
C LEU A 86 0.54 -5.81 -5.20
N TYR A 87 1.48 -6.63 -5.66
CA TYR A 87 2.47 -7.25 -4.81
C TYR A 87 3.79 -6.48 -4.94
N LYS A 88 4.42 -6.14 -3.82
CA LYS A 88 5.71 -5.45 -3.80
C LYS A 88 6.63 -6.02 -2.73
N SER A 89 7.88 -6.26 -3.10
CA SER A 89 8.99 -6.56 -2.21
C SER A 89 10.21 -5.75 -2.64
N ARG A 90 11.39 -6.02 -2.06
CA ARG A 90 12.63 -5.36 -2.48
C ARG A 90 13.02 -5.75 -3.92
N ASP A 91 12.75 -6.99 -4.29
CA ASP A 91 13.28 -7.61 -5.51
C ASP A 91 12.20 -7.85 -6.58
N ASP A 92 10.94 -7.60 -6.25
CA ASP A 92 9.79 -7.89 -7.12
C ASP A 92 8.70 -6.83 -6.94
N GLU A 93 8.12 -6.39 -8.06
CA GLU A 93 6.94 -5.55 -8.14
C GLU A 93 6.04 -6.10 -9.25
N SER A 94 4.84 -6.54 -8.87
CA SER A 94 3.88 -7.16 -9.77
C SER A 94 2.50 -6.57 -9.58
N VAL A 95 1.83 -6.20 -10.67
CA VAL A 95 0.45 -5.69 -10.67
C VAL A 95 -0.52 -6.68 -11.30
N TYR A 96 -1.75 -6.68 -10.80
CA TYR A 96 -2.80 -7.59 -11.23
C TYR A 96 -4.14 -6.85 -11.36
N ASN A 97 -4.99 -7.36 -12.25
CA ASN A 97 -6.40 -7.01 -12.29
C ASN A 97 -7.20 -8.25 -11.81
N ALA A 98 -7.95 -8.10 -10.72
CA ALA A 98 -8.72 -9.18 -10.11
C ALA A 98 -9.96 -9.58 -10.95
N GLY A 99 -10.35 -8.73 -11.91
CA GLY A 99 -11.59 -8.85 -12.66
C GLY A 99 -12.82 -8.52 -11.82
N ASP A 100 -13.93 -8.18 -12.49
CA ASP A 100 -15.13 -7.64 -11.83
C ASP A 100 -15.77 -8.60 -10.83
N ALA A 101 -15.64 -9.92 -11.05
CA ALA A 101 -16.19 -10.93 -10.14
C ALA A 101 -15.50 -11.00 -8.77
N ASN A 102 -14.27 -10.47 -8.67
CA ASN A 102 -13.47 -10.50 -7.43
C ASN A 102 -13.17 -9.09 -6.91
N GLN A 103 -13.99 -8.10 -7.30
CA GLN A 103 -13.79 -6.72 -6.87
C GLN A 103 -13.87 -6.59 -5.35
N LEU A 104 -12.86 -5.97 -4.75
CA LEU A 104 -12.90 -5.62 -3.34
C LEU A 104 -13.69 -4.30 -3.14
N ILE A 105 -14.65 -4.30 -2.22
CA ILE A 105 -15.21 -3.04 -1.70
C ILE A 105 -14.22 -2.46 -0.68
N GLY A 106 -13.62 -1.32 -1.03
CA GLY A 106 -12.64 -0.62 -0.19
C GLY A 106 -11.19 -0.96 -0.50
N THR A 107 -10.35 -1.06 0.54
CA THR A 107 -8.90 -1.27 0.41
C THR A 107 -8.39 -2.31 1.41
N LEU A 108 -7.56 -3.23 0.93
CA LEU A 108 -6.79 -4.16 1.73
C LEU A 108 -5.30 -3.85 1.60
N ILE A 109 -4.62 -3.80 2.73
CA ILE A 109 -3.16 -3.71 2.82
C ILE A 109 -2.70 -4.84 3.73
N SER A 110 -1.90 -5.76 3.19
CA SER A 110 -1.23 -6.81 3.96
C SER A 110 0.28 -6.62 3.89
N ILE A 111 0.91 -6.56 5.06
CA ILE A 111 2.35 -6.34 5.21
C ILE A 111 2.92 -7.57 5.93
N ARG A 112 3.82 -8.26 5.26
CA ARG A 112 4.53 -9.41 5.79
C ARG A 112 5.99 -9.04 6.05
N THR A 113 6.43 -9.15 7.30
CA THR A 113 7.78 -8.79 7.73
C THR A 113 8.54 -10.01 8.27
N PRO A 114 9.88 -10.00 8.24
CA PRO A 114 10.68 -10.94 9.01
C PRO A 114 10.38 -10.85 10.51
N TYR A 115 10.49 -11.98 11.21
CA TYR A 115 10.40 -12.05 12.67
C TYR A 115 11.69 -12.65 13.26
N PRO A 116 12.33 -12.00 14.26
CA PRO A 116 11.97 -10.72 14.85
C PRO A 116 12.09 -9.55 13.85
N VAL A 117 11.26 -8.52 14.04
CA VAL A 117 11.22 -7.36 13.15
C VAL A 117 12.50 -6.52 13.34
N PRO A 118 13.25 -6.20 12.26
CA PRO A 118 14.42 -5.32 12.32
C PRO A 118 14.10 -3.97 12.96
N GLN A 119 15.02 -3.46 13.79
CA GLN A 119 14.95 -2.11 14.32
C GLN A 119 15.42 -1.12 13.25
N VAL A 120 14.62 -0.09 12.98
CA VAL A 120 14.90 0.96 11.99
C VAL A 120 14.47 2.32 12.52
N SER A 121 15.17 3.38 12.12
CA SER A 121 14.74 4.75 12.37
C SER A 121 13.69 5.14 11.32
N ILE A 122 12.47 5.49 11.76
CA ILE A 122 11.41 5.93 10.84
C ILE A 122 11.76 7.26 10.15
N TYR A 123 12.62 8.08 10.76
CA TYR A 123 13.03 9.39 10.23
C TYR A 123 13.85 9.27 8.94
N ASP A 124 14.47 8.11 8.72
CA ASP A 124 15.26 7.86 7.51
C ASP A 124 14.35 7.64 6.27
N TYR A 125 13.03 7.47 6.49
CA TYR A 125 12.07 7.06 5.47
C TYR A 125 10.90 8.02 5.29
N ILE A 126 10.73 9.02 6.15
CA ILE A 126 9.76 10.10 5.92
C ILE A 126 10.26 11.02 4.81
N ASP A 127 9.36 11.43 3.92
CA ASP A 127 9.66 12.48 2.96
C ASP A 127 9.56 13.84 3.70
N GLY A 128 10.63 14.64 3.63
CA GLY A 128 10.70 15.99 4.22
C GLY A 128 10.08 17.08 3.35
#